data_AF-A0A0G0N9U0-F1
#
_entry.id   AF-A0A0G0N9U0-F1
#
_cell.length_a   1.000
_cell.length_b   1.000
_cell.length_c   1.000
_cell.angle_alpha   90.00
_cell.angle_beta   90.00
_cell.angle_gamma   90.00
#
_symmetry.space_group_name_H-M   'P 1'
#
loop_
_entity.id
_entity.type
_entity.pdbx_description
1 polymer ?
#
loop_
_entity_poly.entity_id
_entity_poly.type
_entity_poly.pdbx_seq_one_letter_code
_entity_poly.pdbx_strand_id
1 'polypeptide(L)'
;MQNLRSKIYGLLRYSEQFFKTDMVYLTKGGTWLSFGHGVAMLSGFGLSIAFANLFPKESFGTYKFILSVVGILGALSLTGLGTAIIQATARNFGGILNQSFRINLKWSVGIFIGGIILGTYYYINGDMILSFSLQALESMLHTC
;
A
#
# COMPACT_ATOMS: atom_id res chain seq x y z
N MET A 1 12.78 -1.01 -36.78
CA MET A 1 11.94 -1.20 -35.57
C MET A 1 10.91 -2.34 -35.67
N GLN A 2 10.36 -2.67 -36.84
CA GLN A 2 9.34 -3.75 -36.98
C GLN A 2 9.85 -5.15 -36.57
N ASN A 3 11.12 -5.48 -36.85
CA ASN A 3 11.73 -6.77 -36.51
C ASN A 3 11.89 -7.03 -35.01
N LEU A 4 12.03 -5.99 -34.18
CA LEU A 4 12.17 -6.17 -32.73
C LEU A 4 10.81 -6.47 -32.10
N ARG A 5 9.78 -5.78 -32.57
CA ARG A 5 8.40 -5.95 -32.10
C ARG A 5 7.89 -7.37 -32.38
N SER A 6 8.09 -7.89 -33.59
CA SER A 6 7.67 -9.25 -33.95
C SER A 6 8.38 -10.32 -33.13
N LYS A 7 9.67 -10.13 -32.83
CA LYS A 7 10.47 -11.03 -31.99
C LYS A 7 9.98 -11.06 -30.54
N ILE A 8 9.63 -9.89 -29.99
CA ILE A 8 9.05 -9.76 -28.64
C ILE A 8 7.67 -10.43 -28.59
N TYR A 9 6.79 -10.19 -29.57
CA TYR A 9 5.49 -10.86 -29.64
C TYR A 9 5.63 -12.39 -29.77
N GLY A 10 6.60 -12.88 -30.54
CA GLY A 10 6.89 -14.32 -30.65
C GLY A 10 7.35 -14.95 -29.33
N LEU A 11 8.28 -14.29 -28.62
CA LEU A 11 8.72 -14.70 -27.28
C LEU A 11 7.57 -14.68 -26.26
N LEU A 12 6.71 -13.67 -26.33
CA LEU A 12 5.53 -13.56 -25.47
C LEU A 12 4.56 -14.70 -25.69
N ARG A 13 4.18 -14.99 -26.94
CA ARG A 13 3.30 -16.13 -27.28
C ARG A 13 3.90 -17.48 -26.89
N TYR A 14 5.23 -17.63 -26.95
CA TYR A 14 5.89 -18.83 -26.46
C TYR A 14 5.76 -18.97 -24.93
N SER A 15 5.91 -17.87 -24.19
CA SER A 15 5.74 -17.87 -22.74
C SER A 15 4.30 -18.13 -22.28
N GLU A 16 3.30 -17.82 -23.11
CA GLU A 16 1.88 -18.12 -22.82
C GLU A 16 1.62 -19.62 -22.65
N GLN A 17 2.36 -20.48 -23.35
CA GLN A 17 2.19 -21.93 -23.25
C GLN A 17 2.60 -22.47 -21.87
N PHE A 18 3.58 -21.83 -21.22
CA PHE A 18 4.04 -22.19 -19.88
C PHE A 18 3.14 -21.62 -18.79
N PHE A 19 2.75 -20.34 -18.90
CA PHE A 19 1.98 -19.64 -17.88
C PHE A 19 0.46 -19.69 -18.08
N LYS A 20 -0.03 -20.26 -19.21
CA LYS A 20 -1.45 -20.39 -19.59
C LYS A 20 -2.28 -19.10 -19.43
N THR A 21 -1.61 -17.96 -19.50
CA THR A 21 -2.16 -16.63 -19.30
C THR A 21 -1.72 -15.76 -20.48
N ASP A 22 -2.62 -14.92 -21.01
CA ASP A 22 -2.31 -14.00 -22.12
C ASP A 22 -1.25 -12.98 -21.69
N MET A 23 0.00 -13.25 -22.07
CA MET A 23 1.17 -12.46 -21.68
C MET A 23 1.25 -11.16 -22.49
N VAL A 24 0.63 -11.12 -23.66
CA VAL A 24 0.49 -9.90 -24.46
C VAL A 24 -0.38 -8.88 -23.73
N TYR A 25 -1.47 -9.32 -23.10
CA TYR A 25 -2.32 -8.46 -22.27
C TYR A 25 -1.62 -8.04 -20.97
N LEU A 26 -0.98 -8.99 -20.29
CA LEU A 26 -0.31 -8.78 -19.01
C LEU A 26 0.84 -7.77 -19.13
N THR A 27 1.62 -7.83 -20.20
CA THR A 27 2.69 -6.84 -20.45
C THR A 27 2.18 -5.47 -20.89
N LYS A 28 1.00 -5.36 -21.50
CA LYS A 28 0.44 -4.05 -21.88
C LYS A 28 0.01 -3.22 -20.68
N GLY A 29 -0.65 -3.83 -19.69
CA GLY A 29 -1.15 -3.14 -18.50
C GLY A 29 -0.25 -3.29 -17.28
N GLY A 30 0.36 -4.46 -17.10
CA GLY A 30 1.15 -4.80 -15.92
C GLY A 30 2.56 -4.22 -15.91
N THR A 31 3.13 -3.86 -17.06
CA THR A 31 4.51 -3.32 -17.12
C THR A 31 4.68 -2.04 -16.31
N TRP A 32 3.71 -1.12 -16.37
CA TRP A 32 3.75 0.11 -15.58
C TRP A 32 3.70 -0.18 -14.07
N LEU A 33 2.81 -1.08 -13.67
CA LEU A 33 2.64 -1.47 -12.26
C LEU A 33 3.89 -2.17 -11.72
N SER A 34 4.47 -3.11 -12.49
CA SER A 34 5.69 -3.83 -12.13
C SER A 34 6.89 -2.90 -12.05
N PHE A 35 7.00 -1.92 -12.95
CA PHE A 35 8.05 -0.92 -12.90
C PHE A 35 7.94 -0.06 -11.63
N GLY A 36 6.73 0.41 -11.29
CA GLY A 36 6.49 1.15 -10.05
C GLY A 36 6.86 0.36 -8.80
N HIS A 37 6.49 -0.93 -8.74
CA HIS A 37 6.89 -1.81 -7.63
C HIS A 37 8.40 -1.99 -7.55
N GLY A 38 9.08 -2.17 -8.68
CA GLY A 38 10.54 -2.28 -8.74
C GLY A 38 11.22 -1.03 -8.18
N VAL A 39 10.79 0.16 -8.61
CA VAL A 39 11.31 1.44 -8.11
C VAL A 39 11.05 1.60 -6.61
N ALA A 40 9.84 1.28 -6.14
CA ALA A 40 9.49 1.36 -4.72
C ALA A 40 10.34 0.41 -3.87
N MET A 41 10.55 -0.82 -4.32
CA MET A 41 11.37 -1.82 -3.64
C MET A 41 12.84 -1.38 -3.54
N LEU A 42 13.41 -0.92 -4.66
CA LEU A 42 14.79 -0.42 -4.68
C LEU A 42 14.97 0.81 -3.80
N SER A 43 14.00 1.73 -3.83
CA SER A 43 14.00 2.93 -2.99
C SER A 43 13.91 2.58 -1.50
N GLY A 44 13.01 1.66 -1.13
CA GLY A 44 12.86 1.18 0.23
C GLY A 44 14.11 0.45 0.74
N PHE A 45 14.75 -0.35 -0.12
CA PHE A 45 16.02 -1.02 0.20
C PHE A 45 17.15 -0.01 0.43
N GLY A 46 17.28 0.99 -0.44
CA GLY A 46 18.23 2.09 -0.28
C GLY A 46 18.01 2.86 1.02
N LEU A 47 16.75 3.18 1.36
CA LEU A 47 16.38 3.83 2.61
C LEU A 47 16.77 2.98 3.84
N SER A 48 16.58 1.66 3.78
CA SER A 48 16.96 0.75 4.86
C SER A 48 18.46 0.78 5.12
N ILE A 49 19.29 0.80 4.07
CA ILE A 49 20.75 0.91 4.18
C ILE A 49 21.15 2.29 4.74
N ALA A 50 20.49 3.36 4.28
CA ALA A 50 20.73 4.70 4.79
C ALA A 50 20.39 4.79 6.30
N PHE A 51 19.23 4.28 6.72
CA PHE A 51 18.87 4.28 8.15
C PHE A 51 19.81 3.43 9.00
N ALA A 52 20.30 2.30 8.49
CA ALA A 52 21.25 1.46 9.22
C ALA A 52 22.60 2.13 9.47
N ASN A 53 23.03 3.07 8.61
CA ASN A 53 24.32 3.74 8.73
C ASN A 53 24.24 5.16 9.31
N LEU A 54 23.13 5.89 9.11
CA LEU A 54 23.00 7.28 9.53
C LEU A 54 22.37 7.47 10.92
N PHE A 55 21.63 6.49 11.44
CA PHE A 55 20.89 6.66 12.70
C PHE A 55 21.45 5.83 13.86
N PRO A 56 21.51 6.40 15.08
CA PRO A 56 21.81 5.64 16.29
C PRO A 56 20.71 4.62 16.61
N LYS A 57 21.12 3.49 17.19
CA LYS A 57 20.28 2.29 17.40
C LYS A 57 19.03 2.56 18.25
N GLU A 58 19.10 3.49 19.20
CA GLU A 58 18.00 3.85 20.10
C GLU A 58 16.85 4.51 19.35
N SER A 59 17.14 5.50 18.49
CA SER A 59 16.10 6.15 17.66
C SER A 59 15.50 5.19 16.64
N PHE A 60 16.29 4.26 16.10
CA PHE A 60 15.81 3.27 15.13
C PHE A 60 14.78 2.30 15.73
N GLY A 61 14.96 1.92 17.00
CA GLY A 61 14.01 1.08 17.74
C GLY A 61 12.62 1.73 17.83
N THR A 62 12.58 3.02 18.17
CA THR A 62 11.34 3.80 18.26
C THR A 62 10.62 3.90 16.91
N TYR A 63 11.36 4.16 15.81
CA TYR A 63 10.76 4.19 14.46
C TYR A 63 10.21 2.83 14.02
N LYS A 64 10.92 1.74 14.31
CA LYS A 64 10.46 0.38 14.02
C LYS A 64 9.18 0.04 14.78
N PHE A 65 9.08 0.48 16.03
CA PHE A 65 7.87 0.32 16.83
C PHE A 65 6.69 1.08 16.22
N ILE A 66 6.85 2.37 15.88
CA ILE A 66 5.80 3.18 15.23
C ILE A 66 5.35 2.50 13.93
N LEU A 67 6.28 2.10 13.06
CA LEU A 67 5.96 1.43 11.79
C LEU A 67 5.18 0.12 11.99
N SER A 68 5.47 -0.62 13.06
CA SER A 68 4.77 -1.86 13.38
C SER A 68 3.34 -1.58 13.85
N VAL A 69 3.14 -0.59 14.72
CA VAL A 69 1.81 -0.15 15.18
C VAL A 69 0.97 0.35 13.99
N VAL A 70 1.57 1.19 13.15
CA VAL A 70 0.94 1.68 11.92
C VAL A 70 0.61 0.54 10.96
N GLY A 71 1.49 -0.45 10.83
CA GLY A 71 1.23 -1.64 10.01
C GLY A 71 0.03 -2.45 10.52
N ILE A 72 -0.13 -2.59 11.84
CA ILE A 72 -1.28 -3.26 12.45
C ILE A 72 -2.56 -2.46 12.23
N LEU A 73 -2.54 -1.14 12.47
CA LEU A 73 -3.69 -0.27 12.22
C LEU A 73 -4.06 -0.23 10.73
N GLY A 74 -3.06 -0.22 9.85
CA GLY A 74 -3.24 -0.27 8.40
C GLY A 74 -3.80 -1.60 7.91
N ALA A 75 -3.41 -2.72 8.53
CA ALA A 75 -3.98 -4.04 8.22
C ALA A 75 -5.44 -4.18 8.66
N LEU A 76 -5.86 -3.43 9.69
CA LEU A 76 -7.26 -3.30 10.10
C LEU A 76 -8.06 -2.38 9.18
N SER A 77 -7.40 -1.56 8.36
CA SER A 77 -8.05 -0.84 7.28
C SER A 77 -8.56 -1.82 6.24
N LEU A 78 -9.75 -1.56 5.69
CA LEU A 78 -10.49 -2.50 4.86
C LEU A 78 -9.83 -2.65 3.48
N THR A 79 -8.76 -3.45 3.42
CA THR A 79 -8.03 -3.76 2.19
C THR A 79 -8.89 -4.64 1.27
N GLY A 80 -8.98 -4.30 -0.01
CA GLY A 80 -9.73 -5.11 -1.00
C GLY A 80 -11.12 -4.56 -1.37
N LEU A 81 -11.55 -3.43 -0.81
CA LEU A 81 -12.76 -2.74 -1.26
C LEU A 81 -12.71 -2.38 -2.76
N GLY A 82 -11.54 -1.97 -3.25
CA GLY A 82 -11.35 -1.63 -4.66
C GLY A 82 -11.60 -2.80 -5.61
N THR A 83 -11.14 -4.01 -5.27
CA THR A 83 -11.36 -5.20 -6.11
C THR A 83 -12.83 -5.61 -6.11
N ALA A 84 -13.51 -5.50 -4.97
CA ALA A 84 -14.94 -5.74 -4.85
C ALA A 84 -15.77 -4.75 -5.68
N ILE A 85 -15.41 -3.46 -5.68
CA ILE A 85 -16.05 -2.43 -6.51
C ILE A 85 -15.88 -2.76 -7.99
N ILE A 86 -14.64 -3.03 -8.44
CA ILE A 86 -14.36 -3.36 -9.85
C ILE A 86 -15.17 -4.58 -10.29
N GLN A 87 -15.23 -5.62 -9.46
CA GLN A 87 -16.02 -6.83 -9.76
C GLN A 87 -17.52 -6.55 -9.84
N ALA A 88 -18.05 -5.70 -8.95
CA ALA A 88 -19.46 -5.33 -8.94
C ALA A 88 -19.84 -4.42 -10.13
N THR A 89 -18.97 -3.48 -10.50
CA THR A 89 -19.15 -2.63 -11.69
C THR A 89 -19.11 -3.47 -12.97
N ALA A 90 -18.21 -4.45 -13.08
CA ALA A 90 -18.18 -5.38 -14.22
C ALA A 90 -19.47 -6.20 -14.37
N ARG A 91 -20.18 -6.45 -13.26
CA ARG A 91 -21.48 -7.14 -13.23
C ARG A 91 -22.69 -6.20 -13.40
N ASN A 92 -22.46 -4.93 -13.71
CA ASN A 92 -23.51 -3.91 -13.90
C ASN A 92 -24.35 -3.62 -12.63
N PHE A 93 -23.78 -3.84 -11.43
CA PHE A 93 -24.43 -3.42 -10.19
C PHE A 93 -24.25 -1.92 -9.97
N GLY A 94 -25.30 -1.15 -10.29
CA GLY A 94 -25.37 0.28 -10.00
C GLY A 94 -25.39 0.57 -8.49
N GLY A 95 -24.80 1.69 -8.07
CA GLY A 95 -24.87 2.17 -6.68
C GLY A 95 -23.89 1.53 -5.68
N ILE A 96 -23.10 0.53 -6.09
CA ILE A 96 -22.11 -0.14 -5.22
C ILE A 96 -21.08 0.85 -4.65
N LEU A 97 -20.73 1.89 -5.42
CA LEU A 97 -19.74 2.89 -5.02
C LEU A 97 -20.14 3.61 -3.72
N ASN A 98 -21.41 3.99 -3.59
CA ASN A 98 -21.91 4.74 -2.44
C ASN A 98 -22.01 3.85 -1.19
N GLN A 99 -22.40 2.57 -1.38
CA GLN A 99 -22.41 1.59 -0.30
C GLN A 99 -20.99 1.29 0.21
N SER A 100 -20.07 1.04 -0.71
CA SER A 100 -18.65 0.81 -0.42
C SER A 100 -17.99 2.01 0.27
N PHE A 101 -18.31 3.24 -0.16
CA PHE A 101 -17.81 4.46 0.48
C PHE A 101 -18.29 4.58 1.93
N ARG A 102 -19.58 4.33 2.19
CA ARG A 102 -20.13 4.33 3.56
C ARG A 102 -19.51 3.27 4.46
N ILE A 103 -19.22 2.09 3.91
CA ILE A 103 -18.55 1.02 4.65
C ILE A 103 -17.11 1.41 4.97
N ASN A 104 -16.37 1.96 4.00
CA ASN A 104 -15.02 2.47 4.22
C ASN A 104 -15.00 3.53 5.32
N LEU A 105 -15.89 4.53 5.22
CA LEU A 105 -15.96 5.63 6.18
C LEU A 105 -16.23 5.14 7.62
N LYS A 106 -17.11 4.15 7.81
CA LYS A 106 -17.38 3.58 9.15
C LYS A 106 -16.15 2.89 9.75
N TRP A 107 -15.43 2.12 8.95
CA TRP A 107 -14.21 1.44 9.41
C TRP A 107 -13.06 2.43 9.66
N SER A 108 -12.91 3.44 8.79
CA SER A 108 -11.90 4.50 8.93
C SER A 108 -12.11 5.35 10.19
N VAL A 109 -13.37 5.59 10.59
CA VAL A 109 -13.69 6.27 11.87
C VAL A 109 -13.27 5.42 13.07
N GLY A 110 -13.46 4.09 13.02
CA GLY A 110 -13.02 3.19 14.09
C GLY A 110 -11.50 3.20 14.28
N ILE A 111 -10.76 3.20 13.18
CA ILE A 111 -9.28 3.26 13.20
C ILE A 111 -8.82 4.61 13.75
N PHE A 112 -9.42 5.72 13.30
CA PHE A 112 -9.13 7.07 13.77
C PHE A 112 -9.33 7.24 15.28
N ILE A 113 -10.42 6.69 15.84
CA ILE A 113 -10.62 6.70 17.29
C ILE A 113 -9.54 5.87 17.99
N GLY A 114 -9.16 4.73 17.41
CA GLY A 114 -8.10 3.87 17.92
C GLY A 114 -6.74 4.58 18.03
N GLY A 115 -6.32 5.32 17.01
CA GLY A 115 -5.05 6.04 17.07
C GLY A 115 -5.09 7.31 17.91
N ILE A 116 -6.23 8.00 18.05
CA ILE A 116 -6.38 9.07 19.06
C ILE A 116 -6.16 8.51 20.46
N ILE A 117 -6.73 7.35 20.78
CA ILE A 117 -6.57 6.68 22.08
C ILE A 117 -5.10 6.31 22.31
N LEU A 118 -4.46 5.68 21.33
CA LEU A 118 -3.04 5.31 21.40
C LEU A 118 -2.12 6.54 21.53
N GLY A 119 -2.37 7.60 20.77
CA GLY A 119 -1.58 8.84 20.83
C GLY A 119 -1.73 9.56 22.16
N THR A 120 -2.93 9.56 22.75
CA THR A 120 -3.20 10.13 24.07
C THR A 120 -2.53 9.31 25.18
N TYR A 121 -2.52 7.98 25.06
CA TYR A 121 -1.83 7.09 26.01
C TYR A 121 -0.31 7.36 26.05
N TYR A 122 0.33 7.55 24.89
CA TYR A 122 1.76 7.88 24.83
C TYR A 122 2.07 9.32 25.25
N TYR A 123 1.12 10.25 25.10
CA TYR A 123 1.27 11.63 25.57
C TYR A 123 1.39 11.71 27.09
N ILE A 124 0.61 10.90 27.80
CA ILE A 124 0.64 10.83 29.27
C ILE A 124 1.93 10.16 29.78
N ASN A 125 2.59 9.32 28.97
CA ASN A 125 3.85 8.65 29.32
C ASN A 125 5.10 9.51 29.10
N GLY A 126 4.99 10.73 28.53
CA GLY A 126 6.09 11.71 28.49
C GLY A 126 6.97 11.69 27.23
N ASP A 127 6.74 10.79 26.27
CA ASP A 127 7.49 10.72 25.02
C ASP A 127 6.86 11.58 23.91
N MET A 128 7.17 12.88 23.90
CA MET A 128 6.61 13.85 22.93
C MET A 128 6.82 13.46 21.44
N ILE A 129 7.90 12.73 21.12
CA ILE A 129 8.23 12.30 19.76
C ILE A 129 7.23 11.23 19.26
N LEU A 130 6.78 10.34 20.14
CA LEU A 130 5.84 9.26 19.80
C LEU A 130 4.42 9.82 19.56
N SER A 131 3.98 10.77 20.39
CA SER A 131 2.64 11.36 20.24
C SER A 131 2.47 12.15 18.94
N PHE A 132 3.43 12.99 18.57
CA PHE A 132 3.36 13.78 17.34
C PHE A 132 3.42 12.91 16.08
N SER A 133 4.26 11.87 16.10
CA SER A 133 4.42 10.97 14.95
C SER A 133 3.19 10.08 14.71
N LEU A 134 2.57 9.56 15.76
CA LEU A 134 1.34 8.76 15.65
C LEU A 134 0.15 9.60 15.15
N GLN A 135 -0.02 10.84 15.62
CA GLN A 135 -1.11 11.72 15.17
C GLN A 135 -0.92 12.23 13.73
N ALA A 136 0.31 12.60 13.34
CA ALA A 136 0.60 13.04 11.98
C ALA A 136 0.33 11.91 10.96
N LEU A 137 0.65 10.67 11.31
CA LEU A 137 0.53 9.55 10.38
C LEU A 137 -0.93 9.12 10.17
N GLU A 138 -1.79 9.22 11.20
CA GLU A 138 -3.23 9.02 11.03
C GLU A 138 -3.88 10.08 10.13
N SER A 139 -3.45 11.34 10.22
CA SER A 139 -3.95 12.40 9.34
C SER A 139 -3.63 12.13 7.86
N MET A 140 -2.48 11.49 7.58
CA MET A 140 -2.10 11.05 6.24
C MET A 140 -2.95 9.87 5.73
N LEU A 141 -3.33 8.93 6.60
CA LEU A 141 -4.10 7.74 6.23
C LEU A 141 -5.53 8.06 5.76
N HIS A 142 -6.10 9.20 6.20
CA HIS A 142 -7.42 9.67 5.79
C HIS A 142 -7.42 10.51 4.50
N THR A 143 -6.26 10.95 4.02
CA THR A 143 -6.16 11.86 2.85
C THR A 143 -5.93 11.11 1.52
N CYS A 144 -5.93 9.78 1.53
CA CYS A 144 -5.68 8.92 0.35
C CYS A 144 -6.89 8.03 0.09
#